data_AF-A0A963IQD2-F1
#
_entry.id   AF-A0A963IQD2-F1
#
_cell.length_a   1.000
_cell.length_b   1.000
_cell.length_c   1.000
_cell.angle_alpha   90.00
_cell.angle_beta   90.00
_cell.angle_gamma   90.00
#
_symmetry.space_group_name_H-M   'P 1'
#
loop_
_entity.id
_entity.type
_entity.pdbx_description
1 polymer ?
#
loop_
_entity_poly.entity_id
_entity_poly.type
_entity_poly.pdbx_seq_one_letter_code
_entity_poly.pdbx_strand_id
1 'polypeptide(L)' 'MEKKGGKLRVVSQTYEGKARFYSQINEILAASGLKKVCFAVAYARWDGLGLISEKLEQFLRAGGVLETAYGFDN' A
#
# COMPACT_ATOMS: atom_id res chain seq x y z
N MET A 1 21.08 16.79 -12.72
CA MET A 1 19.71 16.68 -12.19
C MET A 1 19.56 15.32 -11.55
N GLU A 2 19.74 15.22 -10.24
CA GLU A 2 19.46 13.98 -9.51
C GLU A 2 17.95 13.77 -9.45
N LYS A 3 17.48 12.64 -9.99
CA LYS A 3 16.13 12.17 -9.72
C LYS A 3 16.07 11.88 -8.21
N LYS A 4 15.26 12.63 -7.45
CA LYS A 4 14.90 12.30 -6.07
C LYS A 4 14.10 10.98 -6.08
N GLY A 5 14.78 9.85 -6.27
CA GLY A 5 14.21 8.54 -6.12
C GLY A 5 13.90 8.35 -4.64
N GLY A 6 12.62 8.17 -4.32
CA GLY A 6 12.22 7.78 -2.97
C GLY A 6 13.01 6.54 -2.54
N LYS A 7 13.44 6.51 -1.28
CA LYS A 7 14.19 5.38 -0.71
C LYS A 7 13.37 4.10 -0.90
N LEU A 8 13.87 3.16 -1.71
CA LEU A 8 13.22 1.87 -1.92
C LEU A 8 13.25 1.07 -0.62
N ARG A 9 12.07 0.83 -0.04
CA ARG A 9 11.90 -0.06 1.11
C ARG A 9 11.39 -1.41 0.61
N VAL A 10 12.24 -2.43 0.63
CA VAL A 10 11.86 -3.80 0.33
C VAL A 10 11.40 -4.48 1.62
N VAL A 11 10.20 -5.07 1.60
CA VAL A 11 9.63 -5.80 2.73
C VAL A 11 9.38 -7.23 2.28
N SER A 12 10.08 -8.19 2.89
CA SER A 12 9.80 -9.62 2.71
C SER A 12 8.73 -10.04 3.70
N GLN A 13 7.62 -10.61 3.21
CA GLN A 13 6.65 -11.28 4.08
C GLN A 13 7.15 -12.69 4.43
N THR A 14 7.03 -13.06 5.70
CA THR A 14 7.18 -14.44 6.17
C THR A 14 5.95 -14.80 7.01
N TYR A 15 5.58 -16.09 7.03
CA TYR A 15 4.40 -16.58 7.75
C TYR A 15 4.47 -16.33 9.28
N GLU A 16 5.68 -16.18 9.81
CA GLU A 16 5.97 -15.94 11.23
C GLU A 16 6.44 -14.50 11.53
N GLY A 17 6.30 -13.58 10.58
CA GLY A 17 6.78 -12.21 10.72
C GLY A 17 6.03 -11.45 11.83
N LYS A 18 6.78 -10.95 12.84
CA LYS A 18 6.25 -10.08 13.91
C LYS A 18 5.54 -8.82 13.40
N ALA A 19 5.81 -8.40 12.16
CA ALA A 19 5.15 -7.27 11.51
C ALA A 19 4.10 -7.76 10.51
N ARG A 20 2.84 -7.49 10.81
CA ARG A 20 1.73 -7.80 9.90
C ARG A 20 1.78 -6.81 8.73
N PHE A 21 1.83 -7.31 7.50
CA PHE A 21 1.97 -6.50 6.30
C PHE A 21 0.95 -5.36 6.20
N TYR A 22 -0.31 -5.62 6.54
CA TYR A 22 -1.36 -4.59 6.54
C TYR A 22 -1.06 -3.43 7.51
N SER A 23 -0.37 -3.69 8.64
CA SER A 23 0.02 -2.65 9.59
C SER A 23 1.00 -1.66 8.96
N GLN A 24 1.95 -2.17 8.17
CA GLN A 24 2.90 -1.33 7.46
C GLN A 24 2.24 -0.54 6.31
N ILE A 25 1.27 -1.15 5.61
CA ILE A 25 0.48 -0.41 4.62
C ILE A 25 -0.26 0.74 5.31
N ASN A 26 -0.88 0.50 6.45
CA ASN A 26 -1.58 1.53 7.23
C ASN A 26 -0.62 2.64 7.70
N GLU A 27 0.60 2.31 8.12
CA GLU A 27 1.64 3.30 8.43
C GLU A 27 2.03 4.14 7.20
N ILE A 28 2.18 3.51 6.03
CA ILE A 28 2.50 4.21 4.78
C ILE A 28 1.36 5.14 4.38
N LEU A 29 0.11 4.67 4.42
CA LEU A 29 -1.08 5.47 4.09
C LEU A 29 -1.26 6.65 5.04
N ALA A 30 -0.80 6.54 6.29
CA ALA A 30 -0.80 7.62 7.27
C ALA A 30 0.38 8.60 7.14
N ALA A 31 1.36 8.31 6.27
CA ALA A 31 2.55 9.16 6.13
C ALA A 31 2.19 10.52 5.54
N SER A 32 2.63 11.59 6.23
CA SER A 32 2.45 12.95 5.74
C SER A 32 3.21 13.16 4.43
N GLY A 33 2.55 13.80 3.46
CA GLY A 33 3.13 14.09 2.15
C GLY A 33 3.07 12.93 1.14
N LEU A 34 2.51 11.76 1.50
CA LEU A 34 2.17 10.74 0.51
C LEU A 34 1.13 11.30 -0.46
N LYS A 35 1.45 11.27 -1.77
CA LYS A 35 0.56 11.78 -2.83
C LYS A 35 -0.08 10.68 -3.66
N LYS A 36 0.60 9.54 -3.77
CA LYS A 36 0.22 8.44 -4.65
C LYS A 36 0.62 7.12 -4.03
N VAL A 37 -0.28 6.14 -4.10
CA VAL A 37 -0.01 4.75 -3.78
C VAL A 37 -0.38 3.89 -4.99
N CYS A 38 0.47 2.93 -5.34
CA CYS A 38 0.23 2.00 -6.44
C CYS A 38 0.28 0.57 -5.90
N PHE A 39 -0.80 -0.18 -6.09
CA PHE A 39 -0.86 -1.60 -5.75
C PHE A 39 -0.80 -2.43 -7.02
N ALA A 40 0.30 -3.13 -7.24
CA ALA A 40 0.42 -4.15 -8.27
C ALA A 40 0.35 -5.53 -7.58
N VAL A 41 -0.78 -6.23 -7.74
CA VAL A 41 -1.05 -7.49 -7.03
C VAL A 41 -1.62 -8.54 -7.98
N ALA A 42 -1.26 -9.80 -7.77
CA ALA A 42 -1.80 -10.91 -8.57
C ALA A 42 -3.30 -11.12 -8.31
N TYR A 43 -3.73 -11.00 -7.05
CA TYR A 43 -5.13 -11.14 -6.65
C TYR A 43 -5.45 -10.25 -5.44
N ALA A 44 -6.65 -9.69 -5.40
CA ALA A 44 -7.15 -8.89 -4.29
C ALA A 44 -8.42 -9.52 -3.71
N ARG A 45 -8.46 -9.63 -2.38
CA ARG A 45 -9.64 -10.14 -1.66
C ARG A 45 -10.24 -9.05 -0.78
N TRP A 46 -11.56 -9.13 -0.59
CA TRP A 46 -12.32 -8.18 0.22
C TRP A 46 -11.89 -8.16 1.69
N ASP A 47 -11.59 -9.32 2.27
CA ASP A 47 -11.08 -9.43 3.64
C ASP A 47 -9.72 -8.72 3.79
N GLY A 48 -8.81 -8.90 2.83
CA GLY A 48 -7.52 -8.22 2.80
C GLY A 48 -7.64 -6.70 2.64
N LEU A 49 -8.52 -6.23 1.74
CA LEU A 49 -8.76 -4.81 1.56
C LEU A 49 -9.39 -4.16 2.81
N GLY A 50 -10.27 -4.89 3.49
CA GLY A 50 -10.89 -4.45 4.75
C GLY A 50 -9.88 -4.16 5.86
N LEU A 51 -8.70 -4.79 5.85
CA LEU A 51 -7.64 -4.53 6.85
C LEU A 51 -6.96 -3.17 6.70
N ILE A 52 -7.11 -2.51 5.54
CA ILE A 52 -6.48 -1.21 5.24
C ILE A 52 -7.50 -0.12 4.84
N SER A 53 -8.79 -0.45 4.80
CA SER A 53 -9.84 0.40 4.22
C SER A 53 -9.92 1.77 4.89
N GLU A 54 -9.90 1.83 6.23
CA GLU A 54 -10.04 3.10 6.96
C GLU A 54 -8.92 4.10 6.62
N LYS A 55 -7.66 3.64 6.58
CA LYS A 55 -6.52 4.48 6.22
C LYS A 55 -6.49 4.81 4.74
N LEU A 56 -6.91 3.87 3.90
CA LEU A 56 -7.02 4.11 2.47
C LEU A 56 -8.06 5.20 2.17
N GLU A 57 -9.22 5.14 2.83
CA GLU A 57 -10.26 6.17 2.71
C GLU A 57 -9.78 7.52 3.22
N GLN A 58 -9.09 7.57 4.37
CA GLN A 58 -8.51 8.82 4.89
C GLN A 58 -7.52 9.43 3.89
N PHE A 59 -6.65 8.62 3.29
CA PHE A 59 -5.71 9.03 2.27
C PHE A 59 -6.42 9.57 1.01
N LEU A 60 -7.45 8.88 0.52
CA LEU A 60 -8.23 9.30 -0.64
C LEU A 60 -8.99 10.62 -0.38
N ARG A 61 -9.61 10.77 0.79
CA ARG A 61 -10.31 12.00 1.20
C ARG A 61 -9.37 13.20 1.30
N ALA A 62 -8.10 12.97 1.64
CA ALA A 62 -7.07 14.01 1.65
C ALA A 62 -6.55 14.38 0.25
N GLY A 63 -7.13 13.82 -0.82
CA GLY A 63 -6.73 14.07 -2.22
C GLY A 63 -5.60 13.16 -2.71
N GLY A 64 -5.30 12.08 -1.99
CA GLY A 64 -4.35 11.06 -2.42
C GLY A 64 -4.84 10.28 -3.65
N VAL A 65 -3.91 9.80 -4.47
CA VAL A 65 -4.21 9.00 -5.67
C VAL A 65 -3.91 7.53 -5.39
N LEU A 66 -4.91 6.68 -5.63
CA LEU A 66 -4.74 5.22 -5.66
C LEU A 66 -4.69 4.74 -7.12
N GLU A 67 -3.65 4.01 -7.46
CA GLU A 67 -3.58 3.21 -8.68
C GLU A 67 -3.52 1.73 -8.33
N THR A 68 -4.23 0.92 -9.10
CA THR A 68 -4.24 -0.52 -8.93
C THR A 68 -3.96 -1.21 -10.26
N ALA A 69 -3.11 -2.22 -10.21
CA ALA A 69 -2.81 -3.13 -11.30
C ALA A 69 -3.08 -4.54 -10.78
N TYR A 70 -4.04 -5.22 -11.39
CA TYR A 70 -4.39 -6.59 -11.03
C TYR A 70 -3.84 -7.54 -12.10
N GLY A 71 -3.21 -8.62 -11.66
CA GLY A 71 -2.94 -9.74 -12.55
C GLY A 71 -4.25 -10.27 -13.13
N PHE A 72 -4.32 -10.41 -14.44
CA PHE A 72 -5.43 -11.06 -15.14
C PHE A 72 -4.94 -12.41 -15.66
N ASP A 73 -4.86 -13.39 -14.76
CA ASP A 73 -4.92 -14.83 -15.03
C ASP A 73 -4.70 -15.54 -13.68
N ASN A 74 -5.74 -16.23 -13.21
CA ASN A 74 -5.61 -17.32 -12.24
C ASN A 74 -6.32 -18.52 -12.84
#